data_AF-A0A849UFG5-F1
#
_entry.id   AF-A0A849UFG5-F1
#
_cell.length_a   1.000
_cell.length_b   1.000
_cell.length_c   1.000
_cell.angle_alpha   90.00
_cell.angle_beta   90.00
_cell.angle_gamma   90.00
#
_symmetry.space_group_name_H-M   'P 1'
#
loop_
_entity.id
_entity.type
_entity.pdbx_description
1 polymer ?
#
loop_
_entity_poly.entity_id
_entity_poly.type
_entity_poly.pdbx_seq_one_letter_code
_entity_poly.pdbx_strand_id
1 'polypeptide(L)'
;MTQYKFLFNSILGFIFALLSFESLAFSSVAIVKGHSQATFYSSYNFETQKEANKNAIAGCREQAKKSGLENLAKNCVVVEESNVPGYGAVACGDHCAWALGYFDANEAKQAAYFACSESYQNCNETDIKNWEDFKGFKGFKKVDSPINIQNNTQETRL
;
A
#
# COMPACT_ATOMS: atom_id res chain seq x y z
N MET A 1 9.71 59.18 30.99
CA MET A 1 9.26 59.28 29.58
C MET A 1 9.23 57.85 29.06
N THR A 2 8.06 57.21 29.18
CA THR A 2 7.88 55.75 29.10
C THR A 2 6.82 55.49 28.03
N GLN A 3 7.24 55.31 26.79
CA GLN A 3 6.38 55.00 25.65
C GLN A 3 7.22 54.12 24.71
N TYR A 4 6.59 53.14 24.05
CA TYR A 4 7.19 52.14 23.15
C TYR A 4 7.78 50.87 23.76
N LYS A 5 6.98 50.10 24.52
CA LYS A 5 7.12 48.62 24.57
C LYS A 5 5.76 47.91 24.59
N PHE A 6 4.76 48.48 23.92
CA PHE A 6 3.62 47.72 23.43
C PHE A 6 3.95 47.30 21.99
N LEU A 7 3.56 46.08 21.59
CA LEU A 7 3.71 45.47 20.25
C LEU A 7 4.97 44.58 20.01
N PHE A 8 5.32 43.69 20.95
CA PHE A 8 6.13 42.50 20.62
C PHE A 8 5.46 41.17 21.00
N ASN A 9 4.13 41.18 21.15
CA ASN A 9 3.30 39.99 20.99
C ASN A 9 2.60 40.11 19.63
N SER A 10 2.97 39.31 18.62
CA SER A 10 2.02 38.72 17.63
C SER A 10 2.62 38.24 16.30
N ILE A 11 3.88 38.48 15.93
CA ILE A 11 4.32 38.18 14.54
C ILE A 11 5.28 36.97 14.43
N LEU A 12 5.97 36.58 15.50
CA LEU A 12 6.99 35.52 15.44
C LEU A 12 6.53 34.12 15.92
N GLY A 13 5.22 33.91 16.10
CA GLY A 13 4.60 32.59 16.28
C GLY A 13 3.76 32.16 15.07
N PHE A 14 3.75 32.98 14.01
CA PHE A 14 3.02 32.77 12.76
C PHE A 14 3.90 32.15 11.66
N ILE A 15 5.01 31.54 12.07
CA ILE A 15 5.69 30.51 11.29
C ILE A 15 5.15 29.24 11.94
N PHE A 16 3.95 28.74 11.60
CA PHE A 16 3.70 28.16 10.29
C PHE A 16 4.93 27.39 9.77
N ALA A 17 5.67 26.73 10.68
CA ALA A 17 6.27 25.46 10.40
C ALA A 17 5.08 24.56 10.08
N LEU A 18 4.69 24.44 8.81
CA LEU A 18 5.32 23.48 7.91
C LEU A 18 5.43 22.11 8.58
N LEU A 19 4.42 21.74 9.39
CA LEU A 19 3.95 20.37 9.46
C LEU A 19 3.48 20.01 8.05
N SER A 20 4.46 19.74 7.20
CA SER A 20 4.29 18.96 5.98
C SER A 20 3.86 17.59 6.48
N PHE A 21 2.57 17.44 6.76
CA PHE A 21 1.97 16.15 7.03
C PHE A 21 2.32 15.29 5.84
N GLU A 22 3.21 14.33 6.09
CA GLU A 22 3.64 13.35 5.12
C GLU A 22 2.40 12.77 4.48
N SER A 23 2.33 12.88 3.16
CA SER A 23 1.20 12.42 2.40
C SER A 23 1.17 10.88 2.45
N LEU A 24 0.33 10.34 3.31
CA LEU A 24 0.09 8.91 3.43
C LEU A 24 -0.96 8.48 2.41
N ALA A 25 -0.71 7.31 1.82
CA ALA A 25 -1.66 6.61 0.96
C ALA A 25 -2.17 5.41 1.76
N PHE A 26 -3.49 5.30 1.89
CA PHE A 26 -4.11 4.24 2.68
C PHE A 26 -4.81 3.21 1.81
N SER A 27 -4.54 1.94 2.10
CA SER A 27 -5.19 0.78 1.49
C SER A 27 -5.62 -0.24 2.53
N SER A 28 -6.54 -1.10 2.11
CA SER A 28 -7.16 -2.12 2.95
C SER A 28 -7.64 -3.27 2.09
N VAL A 29 -7.51 -4.49 2.62
CA VAL A 29 -8.10 -5.71 2.04
C VAL A 29 -9.15 -6.27 2.98
N ALA A 30 -10.31 -6.62 2.44
CA ALA A 30 -11.36 -7.31 3.18
C ALA A 30 -11.78 -8.62 2.51
N ILE A 31 -12.15 -9.60 3.35
CA ILE A 31 -12.66 -10.91 2.95
C ILE A 31 -13.74 -11.40 3.92
N VAL A 32 -14.48 -12.43 3.51
CA VAL A 32 -15.14 -13.37 4.42
C VAL A 32 -14.16 -14.50 4.74
N LYS A 33 -13.93 -14.76 6.04
CA LYS A 33 -13.04 -15.84 6.48
C LYS A 33 -13.47 -17.19 5.87
N GLY A 34 -12.50 -17.92 5.30
CA GLY A 34 -12.73 -19.19 4.61
C GLY A 34 -13.23 -19.07 3.17
N HIS A 35 -13.51 -17.86 2.67
CA HIS A 35 -14.01 -17.62 1.31
C HIS A 35 -13.22 -16.50 0.61
N SER A 36 -11.91 -16.42 0.85
CA SER A 36 -11.05 -15.33 0.37
C SER A 36 -11.15 -15.11 -1.14
N GLN A 37 -11.04 -16.17 -1.94
CA GLN A 37 -11.13 -16.08 -3.40
C GLN A 37 -12.43 -15.44 -3.91
N ALA A 38 -13.56 -15.79 -3.29
CA ALA A 38 -14.90 -15.39 -3.73
C ALA A 38 -15.35 -14.03 -3.19
N THR A 39 -14.68 -13.52 -2.16
CA THR A 39 -15.12 -12.35 -1.40
C THR A 39 -14.07 -11.26 -1.26
N PHE A 40 -12.86 -11.49 -1.79
CA PHE A 40 -11.79 -10.51 -1.78
C PHE A 40 -12.19 -9.18 -2.42
N TYR A 41 -11.86 -8.12 -1.71
CA TYR A 41 -11.82 -6.79 -2.26
C TYR A 41 -10.70 -5.96 -1.62
N SER A 42 -9.86 -5.35 -2.47
CA SER A 42 -8.87 -4.35 -2.07
C SER A 42 -9.39 -2.95 -2.37
N SER A 43 -9.25 -2.05 -1.41
CA SER A 43 -9.46 -0.60 -1.57
C SER A 43 -8.15 0.13 -1.33
N TYR A 44 -7.82 1.14 -2.11
CA TYR A 44 -6.52 1.81 -2.10
C TYR A 44 -6.66 3.26 -2.60
N ASN A 45 -5.61 4.06 -2.47
CA ASN A 45 -5.61 5.49 -2.78
C ASN A 45 -6.60 6.28 -1.91
N PHE A 46 -6.65 6.01 -0.61
CA PHE A 46 -7.45 6.78 0.34
C PHE A 46 -6.60 7.72 1.20
N GLU A 47 -7.22 8.80 1.69
CA GLU A 47 -6.56 9.77 2.59
C GLU A 47 -6.57 9.33 4.05
N THR A 48 -7.42 8.34 4.39
CA THR A 48 -7.50 7.80 5.75
C THR A 48 -7.74 6.29 5.72
N GLN A 49 -7.15 5.57 6.67
CA GLN A 49 -7.40 4.13 6.85
C GLN A 49 -8.87 3.83 7.05
N LYS A 50 -9.61 4.70 7.74
CA LYS A 50 -11.05 4.55 7.98
C LYS A 50 -11.84 4.49 6.68
N GLU A 51 -11.48 5.33 5.70
CA GLU A 51 -12.15 5.36 4.40
C GLU A 51 -11.79 4.13 3.57
N ALA A 52 -10.51 3.73 3.56
CA ALA A 52 -10.09 2.48 2.95
C ALA A 52 -10.88 1.30 3.52
N ASN A 53 -10.85 1.07 4.84
CA ASN A 53 -11.55 -0.02 5.50
C ASN A 53 -13.05 -0.07 5.18
N LYS A 54 -13.71 1.09 5.19
CA LYS A 54 -15.14 1.19 4.86
C LYS A 54 -15.40 0.71 3.43
N ASN A 55 -14.57 1.14 2.47
CA ASN A 55 -14.71 0.75 1.07
C ASN A 55 -14.34 -0.73 0.85
N ALA A 56 -13.28 -1.23 1.51
CA ALA A 56 -12.91 -2.65 1.48
C ALA A 56 -14.07 -3.54 1.94
N ILE A 57 -14.68 -3.23 3.09
CA ILE A 57 -15.81 -3.99 3.62
C ILE A 57 -17.03 -3.93 2.69
N ALA A 58 -17.34 -2.76 2.12
CA ALA A 58 -18.44 -2.61 1.19
C ALA A 58 -18.23 -3.44 -0.09
N GLY A 59 -17.02 -3.39 -0.66
CA GLY A 59 -16.65 -4.19 -1.82
C GLY A 59 -16.66 -5.70 -1.52
N CYS A 60 -16.15 -6.13 -0.37
CA CYS A 60 -16.22 -7.53 0.06
C CYS A 60 -17.68 -8.02 0.12
N ARG A 61 -18.59 -7.20 0.67
CA ARG A 61 -20.03 -7.52 0.73
C ARG A 61 -20.64 -7.66 -0.65
N GLU A 62 -20.26 -6.79 -1.58
CA GLU A 62 -20.71 -6.86 -2.97
C GLU A 62 -20.19 -8.11 -3.68
N GLN A 63 -18.92 -8.47 -3.48
CA GLN A 63 -18.34 -9.69 -4.03
C GLN A 63 -18.98 -10.94 -3.42
N ALA A 64 -19.24 -10.95 -2.12
CA ALA A 64 -19.98 -12.03 -1.48
C ALA A 64 -21.37 -12.21 -2.11
N LYS A 65 -22.10 -11.13 -2.43
CA LYS A 65 -23.38 -11.22 -3.15
C LYS A 65 -23.21 -11.79 -4.56
N LYS A 66 -22.25 -11.29 -5.33
CA LYS A 66 -21.96 -11.75 -6.70
C LYS A 66 -21.59 -13.24 -6.75
N SER A 67 -20.94 -13.73 -5.70
CA SER A 67 -20.51 -15.13 -5.56
C SER A 67 -21.53 -16.04 -4.88
N GLY A 68 -22.76 -15.58 -4.63
CA GLY A 68 -23.82 -16.40 -3.99
C GLY A 68 -23.65 -16.62 -2.48
N LEU A 69 -22.78 -15.85 -1.82
CA LEU A 69 -22.47 -15.88 -0.39
C LEU A 69 -23.12 -14.71 0.37
N GLU A 70 -24.28 -14.22 -0.09
CA GLU A 70 -24.93 -13.02 0.48
C GLU A 70 -25.21 -13.15 1.98
N ASN A 71 -25.59 -14.34 2.44
CA ASN A 71 -25.81 -14.65 3.86
C ASN A 71 -24.54 -14.47 4.73
N LEU A 72 -23.36 -14.57 4.13
CA LEU A 72 -22.07 -14.39 4.78
C LEU A 72 -21.49 -12.97 4.63
N ALA A 73 -22.08 -12.11 3.79
CA ALA A 73 -21.57 -10.76 3.52
C ALA A 73 -21.42 -9.91 4.80
N LYS A 74 -22.28 -10.12 5.80
CA LYS A 74 -22.17 -9.45 7.11
C LYS A 74 -20.88 -9.77 7.87
N ASN A 75 -20.21 -10.88 7.53
CA ASN A 75 -18.96 -11.36 8.13
C ASN A 75 -17.72 -10.86 7.38
N CYS A 76 -17.86 -9.95 6.41
CA CYS A 76 -16.72 -9.29 5.80
C CYS A 76 -15.89 -8.54 6.85
N VAL A 77 -14.60 -8.84 6.91
CA VAL A 77 -13.62 -8.25 7.82
C VAL A 77 -12.40 -7.78 7.05
N VAL A 78 -11.79 -6.69 7.52
CA VAL A 78 -10.47 -6.26 7.04
C VAL A 78 -9.42 -7.22 7.58
N VAL A 79 -8.52 -7.67 6.71
CA VAL A 79 -7.43 -8.62 7.03
C VAL A 79 -6.05 -8.06 6.76
N GLU A 80 -5.95 -6.97 5.99
CA GLU A 80 -4.70 -6.27 5.71
C GLU A 80 -4.97 -4.76 5.66
N GLU A 81 -4.04 -3.97 6.17
CA GLU A 81 -4.06 -2.50 6.17
C GLU A 81 -2.66 -1.97 5.83
N SER A 82 -2.60 -0.95 4.99
CA SER A 82 -1.35 -0.21 4.73
C SER A 82 -1.61 1.27 4.74
N ASN A 83 -0.68 2.03 5.32
CA ASN A 83 -0.69 3.49 5.35
C ASN A 83 0.53 4.10 4.65
N VAL A 84 1.29 3.27 3.94
CA VAL A 84 2.47 3.69 3.20
C VAL A 84 2.21 3.60 1.69
N PRO A 85 2.77 4.53 0.93
CA PRO A 85 2.69 4.48 -0.51
C PRO A 85 3.49 3.28 -1.06
N GLY A 86 2.99 2.69 -2.13
CA GLY A 86 3.63 1.54 -2.76
C GLY A 86 2.66 0.70 -3.57
N TYR A 87 2.92 -0.60 -3.57
CA TYR A 87 2.21 -1.61 -4.34
C TYR A 87 1.60 -2.63 -3.38
N GLY A 88 0.50 -3.24 -3.77
CA GLY A 88 -0.03 -4.43 -3.11
C GLY A 88 -0.42 -5.48 -4.11
N ALA A 89 -0.41 -6.74 -3.70
CA ALA A 89 -0.79 -7.85 -4.55
C ALA A 89 -1.48 -8.97 -3.77
N VAL A 90 -2.22 -9.79 -4.52
CA VAL A 90 -2.83 -11.03 -4.05
C VAL A 90 -2.52 -12.18 -4.99
N ALA A 91 -2.00 -13.26 -4.42
CA ALA A 91 -1.96 -14.56 -5.07
C ALA A 91 -2.95 -15.51 -4.40
N CYS A 92 -3.68 -16.28 -5.19
CA CYS A 92 -4.66 -17.25 -4.69
C CYS A 92 -4.40 -18.64 -5.29
N GLY A 93 -4.50 -19.65 -4.43
CA GLY A 93 -4.72 -21.06 -4.76
C GLY A 93 -5.96 -21.52 -4.01
N ASP A 94 -5.87 -22.58 -3.20
CA ASP A 94 -7.01 -22.98 -2.36
C ASP A 94 -7.42 -21.87 -1.36
N HIS A 95 -6.46 -21.03 -0.97
CA HIS A 95 -6.64 -19.80 -0.20
C HIS A 95 -5.83 -18.66 -0.83
N CYS A 96 -6.00 -17.43 -0.32
CA CYS A 96 -5.28 -16.26 -0.83
C CYS A 96 -4.32 -15.72 0.21
N ALA A 97 -3.16 -15.26 -0.25
CA ALA A 97 -2.23 -14.46 0.54
C ALA A 97 -2.03 -13.08 -0.11
N TRP A 98 -1.65 -12.12 0.73
CA TRP A 98 -1.50 -10.72 0.38
C TRP A 98 -0.06 -10.31 0.66
N ALA A 99 0.48 -9.40 -0.13
CA ALA A 99 1.73 -8.75 0.19
C ALA A 99 1.71 -7.30 -0.26
N LEU A 100 2.51 -6.49 0.45
CA LEU A 100 2.80 -5.11 0.11
C LEU A 100 4.23 -5.04 -0.43
N GLY A 101 4.46 -4.21 -1.43
CA GLY A 101 5.76 -3.92 -2.03
C GLY A 101 5.98 -2.42 -2.15
N TYR A 102 7.22 -2.01 -2.36
CA TYR A 102 7.59 -0.60 -2.34
C TYR A 102 8.11 -0.10 -3.69
N PHE A 103 8.90 -0.94 -4.36
CA PHE A 103 9.64 -0.52 -5.54
C PHE A 103 8.83 -0.67 -6.82
N ASP A 104 8.17 -1.82 -6.97
CA ASP A 104 7.33 -2.09 -8.13
C ASP A 104 6.25 -3.16 -7.87
N ALA A 105 5.35 -3.29 -8.86
CA ALA A 105 4.28 -4.28 -8.85
C ALA A 105 4.77 -5.74 -8.84
N ASN A 106 5.93 -6.05 -9.43
CA ASN A 106 6.42 -7.42 -9.52
C ASN A 106 6.97 -7.90 -8.17
N GLU A 107 7.63 -7.01 -7.43
CA GLU A 107 8.03 -7.26 -6.04
C GLU A 107 6.83 -7.69 -5.20
N ALA A 108 5.74 -6.90 -5.22
CA ALA A 108 4.52 -7.22 -4.47
C ALA A 108 3.91 -8.56 -4.94
N LYS A 109 3.87 -8.81 -6.25
CA LYS A 109 3.34 -10.07 -6.82
C LYS A 109 4.15 -11.29 -6.38
N GLN A 110 5.47 -11.23 -6.46
CA GLN A 110 6.35 -12.32 -6.03
C GLN A 110 6.20 -12.59 -4.53
N ALA A 111 6.18 -11.54 -3.71
CA ALA A 111 5.97 -11.66 -2.28
C ALA A 111 4.60 -12.31 -1.95
N ALA A 112 3.53 -11.90 -2.63
CA ALA A 112 2.20 -12.49 -2.45
C ALA A 112 2.16 -13.97 -2.86
N TYR A 113 2.82 -14.31 -3.98
CA TYR A 113 2.95 -15.71 -4.43
C TYR A 113 3.71 -16.55 -3.41
N PHE A 114 4.87 -16.09 -2.94
CA PHE A 114 5.65 -16.83 -1.94
C PHE A 114 4.86 -17.03 -0.65
N ALA A 115 4.24 -15.97 -0.12
CA ALA A 115 3.38 -16.07 1.06
C ALA A 115 2.23 -17.07 0.87
N CYS A 116 1.65 -17.13 -0.33
CA CYS A 116 0.65 -18.14 -0.68
C CYS A 116 1.26 -19.54 -0.64
N SER A 117 2.35 -19.75 -1.37
CA SER A 117 2.98 -21.07 -1.56
C SER A 117 3.57 -21.67 -0.27
N GLU A 118 3.96 -20.82 0.69
CA GLU A 118 4.45 -21.25 2.00
C GLU A 118 3.30 -21.73 2.91
N SER A 119 2.11 -21.16 2.73
CA SER A 119 0.97 -21.40 3.62
C SER A 119 -0.07 -22.35 3.03
N TYR A 120 -0.16 -22.44 1.70
CA TYR A 120 -1.28 -23.04 0.96
C TYR A 120 -0.80 -23.80 -0.28
N GLN A 121 -1.68 -24.66 -0.81
CA GLN A 121 -1.44 -25.42 -2.04
C GLN A 121 -2.09 -24.74 -3.25
N ASN A 122 -1.67 -25.17 -4.45
CA ASN A 122 -2.24 -24.78 -5.74
C ASN A 122 -2.25 -23.26 -6.00
N CYS A 123 -1.30 -22.51 -5.44
CA CYS A 123 -1.18 -21.07 -5.66
C CYS A 123 -0.89 -20.74 -7.13
N ASN A 124 -1.70 -19.87 -7.71
CA ASN A 124 -1.50 -19.41 -9.09
C ASN A 124 -0.29 -18.45 -9.15
N GLU A 125 0.72 -18.82 -9.92
CA GLU A 125 1.88 -17.97 -10.22
C GLU A 125 1.55 -16.91 -11.28
N THR A 126 0.51 -17.14 -12.08
CA THR A 126 0.02 -16.23 -13.12
C THR A 126 -1.26 -15.51 -12.68
N ASP A 127 -1.59 -14.40 -13.35
CA ASP A 127 -2.82 -13.62 -13.11
C ASP A 127 -2.98 -13.06 -11.68
N ILE A 128 -1.85 -12.90 -10.98
CA ILE A 128 -1.77 -12.27 -9.66
C ILE A 128 -2.29 -10.82 -9.78
N LYS A 129 -3.38 -10.54 -9.07
CA LYS A 129 -3.97 -9.19 -9.03
C LYS A 129 -3.08 -8.28 -8.18
N ASN A 130 -2.95 -7.03 -8.60
CA ASN A 130 -2.18 -6.03 -7.90
C ASN A 130 -2.89 -4.67 -7.92
N TRP A 131 -2.43 -3.77 -7.04
CA TRP A 131 -2.87 -2.38 -6.99
C TRP A 131 -1.70 -1.46 -6.64
N GLU A 132 -1.91 -0.17 -6.91
CA GLU A 132 -0.95 0.91 -6.68
C GLU A 132 -1.58 1.93 -5.73
N ASP A 133 -0.91 2.20 -4.61
CA ASP A 133 -1.37 3.10 -3.57
C ASP A 133 -0.40 4.27 -3.45
N PHE A 134 -0.68 5.37 -4.14
CA PHE A 134 0.20 6.54 -4.23
C PHE A 134 -0.53 7.85 -3.93
N LYS A 135 -1.77 7.82 -3.44
CA LYS A 135 -2.52 9.05 -3.19
C LYS A 135 -1.76 9.97 -2.24
N GLY A 136 -1.57 11.21 -2.68
CA GLY A 136 -0.82 12.24 -1.97
C GLY A 136 0.71 12.10 -2.09
N PHE A 137 1.24 10.93 -2.44
CA PHE A 137 2.68 10.66 -2.45
C PHE A 137 3.40 11.48 -3.52
N LYS A 138 4.40 12.27 -3.08
CA LYS A 138 5.20 13.13 -3.97
C LYS A 138 6.32 12.40 -4.71
N GLY A 139 6.39 11.07 -4.58
CA GLY A 139 7.35 10.21 -5.26
C GLY A 139 8.76 10.27 -4.68
N PHE A 140 9.55 9.24 -4.97
CA PHE A 140 10.99 9.42 -5.08
C PHE A 140 11.27 9.96 -6.48
N LYS A 141 12.02 11.06 -6.57
CA LYS A 141 12.65 11.37 -7.85
C LYS A 141 13.59 10.21 -8.16
N LYS A 142 13.32 9.51 -9.25
CA LYS A 142 14.25 8.54 -9.83
C LYS A 142 15.58 9.27 -10.01
N VAL A 143 16.58 8.93 -9.21
CA VAL A 143 17.94 9.40 -9.48
C VAL A 143 18.41 8.55 -10.63
N ASP A 144 18.31 9.08 -11.85
CA ASP A 144 19.02 8.52 -12.99
C ASP A 144 20.52 8.71 -12.74
N SER A 145 21.12 7.89 -11.87
CA SER A 145 22.56 7.76 -11.81
C SER A 145 22.98 6.79 -12.90
N PRO A 146 23.66 7.22 -13.97
CA PRO A 146 24.38 6.28 -14.80
C PRO A 146 25.49 5.68 -13.92
N ILE A 147 25.31 4.43 -13.49
CA ILE A 147 26.44 3.65 -12.98
C ILE A 147 27.35 3.41 -14.18
N ASN A 148 28.34 4.28 -14.35
CA ASN A 148 29.44 4.05 -15.26
C ASN A 148 30.36 3.01 -14.63
N ILE A 149 30.03 1.72 -14.79
CA ILE A 149 30.97 0.63 -14.52
C ILE A 149 32.01 0.66 -15.64
N GLN A 150 32.98 1.58 -15.57
CA GLN A 150 34.21 1.41 -16.31
C GLN A 150 35.07 0.39 -15.57
N ASN A 151 35.11 -0.79 -16.18
CA ASN A 151 36.06 -1.87 -16.02
C ASN A 151 37.42 -1.43 -15.47
N ASN A 152 37.73 -1.78 -14.21
CA ASN A 152 39.11 -1.91 -13.77
C ASN A 152 39.63 -3.27 -14.25
N THR A 153 40.03 -3.32 -15.52
CA THR A 153 40.86 -4.40 -16.08
C THR A 153 42.15 -3.80 -16.60
N GLN A 154 43.10 -3.52 -15.69
CA GLN A 154 44.57 -3.44 -15.90
C GLN A 154 45.16 -3.57 -14.47
N GLU A 155 46.17 -4.38 -14.13
CA GLU A 155 47.33 -4.85 -14.88
C GLU A 155 47.73 -6.26 -14.40
N THR A 156 48.04 -7.15 -15.35
CA THR A 156 49.05 -8.19 -15.15
C THR A 156 50.10 -7.94 -16.22
N ARG A 157 51.31 -7.53 -15.81
CA ARG A 157 52.62 -7.77 -16.45
C ARG A 157 53.69 -6.92 -15.77
N LEU A 158 54.50 -7.55 -14.94
CA LEU A 158 55.90 -7.88 -15.21
C LEU A 158 56.30 -9.09 -14.36
#